data_AF-A0A7S3DBI8-F1
#
_entry.id   AF-A0A7S3DBI8-F1
#
_cell.length_a   1.000
_cell.length_b   1.000
_cell.length_c   1.000
_cell.angle_alpha   90.00
_cell.angle_beta   90.00
_cell.angle_gamma   90.00
#
_symmetry.space_group_name_H-M   'P 1'
#
loop_
_entity.id
_entity.type
_entity.pdbx_description
1 polymer ?
#
loop_
_entity_poly.entity_id
_entity_poly.type
_entity_poly.pdbx_seq_one_letter_code
_entity_poly.pdbx_strand_id
1 'polypeptide(L)'
;CGDHGQCSSGASGNGSCVCDAGWSGASCDACAAGFFGSNCTACPDCGDHGQCSSGVSGNGSCVCDAGWSGASCDACVDGFFGSNCTACPSCGDHGQCSSG
;
A
#
# COMPACT_ATOMS: atom_id res chain seq x y z
N CYS A 1 14.44 3.77 21.34
CA CYS A 1 14.05 3.36 19.97
C CYS A 1 12.69 2.67 20.01
N GLY A 2 11.66 3.33 20.58
CA GLY A 2 10.25 2.91 20.50
C GLY A 2 9.81 1.55 21.07
N ASP A 3 10.72 0.66 21.47
CA ASP A 3 10.51 -0.80 21.62
C ASP A 3 10.63 -1.57 20.28
N HIS A 4 10.99 -0.89 19.19
CA HIS A 4 11.14 -1.45 17.84
C HIS A 4 12.53 -1.20 17.25
N GLY A 5 13.56 -1.23 18.09
CA GLY A 5 14.93 -1.08 17.65
C GLY A 5 15.96 -1.06 18.77
N GLN A 6 17.23 -1.09 18.38
CA GLN A 6 18.38 -1.10 19.27
C GLN A 6 19.01 0.29 19.36
N CYS A 7 19.22 0.77 20.59
CA CYS A 7 19.85 2.06 20.86
C CYS A 7 21.36 1.92 21.01
N SER A 8 22.12 2.70 20.24
CA SER A 8 23.57 2.85 20.43
C SER A 8 23.86 3.63 21.71
N SER A 9 24.02 2.89 22.81
CA SER A 9 24.19 3.41 24.18
C SER A 9 25.60 3.17 24.73
N GLY A 10 25.94 3.83 25.85
CA GLY A 10 27.25 3.74 26.51
C GLY A 10 28.18 4.93 26.22
N ALA A 11 29.40 4.90 26.77
CA ALA A 11 30.35 6.01 26.69
C ALA A 11 30.79 6.40 25.26
N SER A 12 30.62 5.49 24.29
CA SER A 12 30.87 5.71 22.86
C SER A 12 29.59 5.73 22.02
N GLY A 13 28.43 5.61 22.65
CA GLY A 13 27.14 5.64 21.97
C GLY A 13 26.79 7.05 21.51
N ASN A 14 26.18 7.16 20.34
CA ASN A 14 25.73 8.43 19.75
C ASN A 14 24.22 8.65 19.92
N GLY A 15 23.52 7.75 20.62
CA GLY A 15 22.07 7.81 20.79
C GLY A 15 21.26 7.48 19.53
N SER A 16 21.90 7.02 18.44
CA SER A 16 21.18 6.61 17.24
C SER A 16 20.47 5.28 17.45
N CYS A 17 19.31 5.14 16.81
CA CYS A 17 18.54 3.92 16.79
C CYS A 17 18.76 3.14 15.50
N VAL A 18 18.91 1.83 15.63
CA VAL A 18 18.80 0.87 14.52
C VAL A 18 17.45 0.20 14.65
N CYS A 19 16.57 0.42 13.68
CA CYS A 19 15.20 -0.07 13.75
C CYS A 19 15.07 -1.53 13.30
N ASP A 20 14.09 -2.21 13.89
CA ASP A 20 13.70 -3.57 13.50
C ASP A 20 13.05 -3.56 12.11
N ALA A 21 12.92 -4.75 11.50
CA ALA A 21 12.31 -4.88 10.17
C ALA A 21 10.88 -4.31 10.15
N GLY A 22 10.59 -3.50 9.13
CA GLY A 22 9.29 -2.84 8.99
C GLY A 22 9.15 -1.50 9.72
N TRP A 23 10.12 -1.13 10.57
CA TRP A 23 10.12 0.15 11.31
C TRP A 23 11.15 1.13 10.74
N SER A 24 10.88 2.42 10.94
CA SER A 24 11.71 3.52 10.47
C SER A 24 11.57 4.76 11.37
N GLY A 25 12.32 5.81 11.05
CA GLY A 25 12.38 7.03 11.85
C GLY A 25 13.53 7.02 12.87
N ALA A 26 13.86 8.20 13.41
CA ALA A 26 14.97 8.35 14.36
C ALA A 26 14.72 7.59 15.68
N SER A 27 13.44 7.40 16.03
CA SER A 27 12.98 6.72 17.23
C SER A 27 12.45 5.30 16.97
N CYS A 28 12.38 4.85 15.72
CA CYS A 28 11.71 3.60 15.33
C CYS A 28 10.22 3.58 15.70
N ASP A 29 9.55 4.70 15.48
CA ASP A 29 8.13 4.96 15.78
C ASP A 29 7.28 5.15 14.52
N ALA A 30 7.89 5.10 13.34
CA ALA A 30 7.20 5.11 12.06
C ALA A 30 7.33 3.74 11.38
N CYS A 31 6.40 3.42 10.48
CA CYS A 31 6.57 2.27 9.60
C CYS A 31 7.52 2.62 8.46
N ALA A 32 8.32 1.65 8.03
CA ALA A 32 9.04 1.73 6.78
C ALA A 32 8.05 1.79 5.60
N ALA A 33 8.53 2.26 4.45
CA ALA A 33 7.71 2.27 3.24
C ALA A 33 7.23 0.85 2.90
N GLY A 34 5.94 0.71 2.59
CA GLY A 34 5.32 -0.60 2.32
C GLY A 34 4.90 -1.38 3.57
N PHE A 35 4.88 -0.77 4.75
CA PHE A 35 4.36 -1.37 5.98
C PHE A 35 3.24 -0.51 6.59
N PHE A 36 2.29 -1.11 7.29
CA PHE A 36 1.10 -0.43 7.79
C PHE A 36 0.66 -0.88 9.19
N GLY A 37 -0.13 -0.03 9.83
CA GLY A 37 -0.78 -0.29 11.12
C GLY A 37 0.15 -0.16 12.31
N SER A 38 -0.38 -0.39 13.51
CA SER A 38 0.33 -0.21 14.77
C SER A 38 1.52 -1.16 14.98
N ASN A 39 1.58 -2.25 14.23
CA ASN A 39 2.67 -3.22 14.28
C ASN A 39 3.58 -3.15 13.06
N CYS A 40 3.34 -2.20 12.15
CA CYS A 40 4.04 -2.08 10.87
C CYS A 40 4.12 -3.44 10.15
N THR A 41 2.95 -4.00 9.84
CA THR A 41 2.80 -5.24 9.06
C THR A 41 3.07 -4.94 7.58
N ALA A 42 3.67 -5.89 6.85
CA ALA A 42 3.92 -5.71 5.42
C ALA A 42 2.61 -5.50 4.65
N CYS A 43 2.60 -4.52 3.75
CA CYS A 43 1.49 -4.28 2.85
C CYS A 43 1.23 -5.51 1.96
N PRO A 44 -0.05 -5.79 1.65
CA PRO A 44 -0.38 -6.76 0.61
C PRO A 44 0.08 -6.25 -0.76
N ASP A 45 0.15 -7.17 -1.71
CA ASP A 45 0.39 -6.83 -3.11
C ASP A 45 -0.86 -6.13 -3.68
N CYS A 46 -0.72 -4.85 -3.98
CA CYS A 46 -1.74 -4.01 -4.61
C CYS A 46 -1.59 -3.94 -6.13
N GLY A 47 -0.73 -4.79 -6.71
CA GLY A 47 -0.44 -4.78 -8.14
C GLY A 47 0.20 -3.48 -8.62
N ASP A 48 0.21 -3.29 -9.94
CA ASP A 48 0.75 -2.08 -10.58
C ASP A 48 -0.26 -0.93 -10.66
N HIS A 49 -1.50 -1.15 -10.22
CA HIS A 49 -2.64 -0.23 -10.37
C HIS A 49 -3.26 0.17 -9.03
N GLY A 50 -2.47 0.07 -7.96
CA GLY A 50 -2.92 0.41 -6.63
C GLY A 50 -1.78 0.74 -5.68
N GLN A 51 -2.13 1.48 -4.63
CA GLN A 51 -1.20 1.80 -3.55
C GLN A 51 -1.76 1.35 -2.20
N CYS A 52 -0.91 0.68 -1.43
CA CYS A 52 -1.27 0.30 -0.08
C CYS A 52 -1.39 1.53 0.83
N SER A 53 -2.47 1.59 1.60
CA SER A 53 -2.65 2.50 2.74
C SER A 53 -1.66 2.14 3.85
N SER A 54 -0.43 2.67 3.70
CA SER A 54 0.74 2.40 4.54
C SER A 54 0.92 3.43 5.66
N GLY A 55 1.91 3.19 6.53
CA GLY A 55 2.20 3.99 7.70
C GLY A 55 1.48 3.49 8.96
N VAL A 56 1.82 4.09 10.12
CA VAL A 56 1.31 3.67 11.44
C VAL A 56 -0.21 3.81 11.58
N SER A 57 -0.80 4.76 10.85
CA SER A 57 -2.25 4.97 10.74
C SER A 57 -2.88 4.24 9.55
N GLY A 58 -2.06 3.62 8.70
CA GLY A 58 -2.50 2.85 7.55
C GLY A 58 -3.23 1.58 8.00
N ASN A 59 -4.21 1.16 7.20
CA ASN A 59 -5.01 -0.05 7.45
C ASN A 59 -4.64 -1.20 6.49
N GLY A 60 -3.69 -0.98 5.58
CA GLY A 60 -3.21 -1.98 4.64
C GLY A 60 -4.15 -2.27 3.47
N SER A 61 -5.26 -1.52 3.33
CA SER A 61 -6.11 -1.65 2.15
C SER A 61 -5.44 -1.04 0.94
N CYS A 62 -5.60 -1.68 -0.22
CA CYS A 62 -5.17 -1.12 -1.49
C CYS A 62 -6.16 -0.05 -1.96
N VAL A 63 -5.61 1.12 -2.29
CA VAL A 63 -6.33 2.20 -2.96
C VAL A 63 -6.01 2.08 -4.44
N CYS A 64 -6.99 1.65 -5.23
CA CYS A 64 -6.81 1.40 -6.66
C CYS A 64 -6.91 2.67 -7.49
N ASP A 65 -6.21 2.68 -8.62
CA ASP A 65 -6.31 3.68 -9.65
C ASP A 65 -7.70 3.69 -10.29
N ALA A 66 -8.04 4.80 -10.96
CA ALA A 66 -9.33 4.92 -11.63
C ALA A 66 -9.53 3.81 -12.68
N GLY A 67 -10.67 3.10 -12.60
CA GLY A 67 -10.98 1.98 -13.48
C GLY A 67 -10.59 0.61 -12.91
N TRP A 68 -9.80 0.57 -11.83
CA TRP A 68 -9.34 -0.66 -11.18
C TRP A 68 -10.03 -0.89 -9.83
N SER A 69 -10.10 -2.16 -9.45
CA SER A 69 -10.80 -2.68 -8.28
C SER A 69 -10.27 -4.04 -7.87
N GLY A 70 -10.84 -4.60 -6.80
CA GLY A 70 -10.36 -5.83 -6.19
C GLY A 70 -9.40 -5.54 -5.05
N ALA A 71 -9.05 -6.59 -4.30
CA ALA A 71 -8.15 -6.47 -3.15
C ALA A 71 -6.71 -6.14 -3.56
N SER A 72 -6.31 -6.54 -4.78
CA SER A 72 -4.98 -6.32 -5.37
C SER A 72 -5.01 -5.38 -6.58
N CYS A 73 -6.10 -4.64 -6.77
CA CYS A 73 -6.28 -3.71 -7.89
C CYS A 73 -6.02 -4.36 -9.26
N ASP A 74 -6.40 -5.62 -9.42
CA ASP A 74 -6.17 -6.47 -10.58
C ASP A 74 -7.45 -6.72 -11.41
N ALA A 75 -8.59 -6.20 -10.95
CA ALA A 75 -9.88 -6.31 -11.63
C ALA A 75 -10.37 -4.95 -12.13
N CYS A 76 -11.07 -4.92 -13.26
CA CYS A 76 -11.72 -3.69 -13.72
C CYS A 76 -13.01 -3.41 -12.95
N VAL A 77 -13.27 -2.14 -12.64
CA VAL A 77 -14.60 -1.72 -12.17
C VAL A 77 -15.64 -1.91 -13.27
N ASP A 78 -16.91 -2.04 -12.88
CA ASP A 78 -18.02 -2.13 -13.84
C ASP A 78 -18.01 -0.96 -14.83
N GLY A 79 -18.17 -1.28 -16.12
CA GLY A 79 -18.11 -0.30 -17.21
C GLY A 79 -16.70 0.01 -17.72
N PHE A 80 -15.69 -0.76 -17.32
CA PHE A 80 -14.35 -0.75 -17.90
C PHE A 80 -13.99 -2.14 -18.46
N PHE A 81 -13.12 -2.19 -19.46
CA PHE A 81 -12.80 -3.42 -20.18
C PHE A 81 -11.35 -3.50 -20.67
N GLY A 82 -10.91 -4.71 -20.97
CA GLY A 82 -9.57 -5.01 -21.48
C GLY A 82 -8.47 -4.96 -20.42
N SER A 83 -7.25 -5.33 -20.80
CA SER A 83 -6.10 -5.48 -19.90
C SER A 83 -5.62 -4.18 -19.24
N ASN A 84 -6.10 -3.02 -19.72
CA ASN A 84 -5.76 -1.71 -19.15
C ASN A 84 -6.96 -1.06 -18.46
N CYS A 85 -8.06 -1.81 -18.25
CA CYS A 85 -9.34 -1.29 -17.75
C CYS A 85 -9.66 0.06 -18.38
N THR A 86 -9.93 0.05 -19.69
CA THR A 86 -10.31 1.26 -20.42
C THR A 86 -11.81 1.48 -20.26
N ALA A 87 -12.23 2.73 -20.05
CA ALA A 87 -13.65 3.05 -19.90
C ALA A 87 -14.40 2.60 -21.15
N CYS A 88 -15.49 1.86 -20.96
CA CYS A 88 -16.39 1.52 -22.06
C CYS A 88 -16.88 2.83 -22.68
N PRO A 89 -16.68 3.05 -23.99
CA PRO A 89 -17.34 4.16 -24.65
C PRO A 89 -18.85 4.00 -24.42
N SER A 90 -19.58 5.12 -24.33
CA SER A 90 -21.03 5.09 -24.25
C SER A 90 -21.57 4.38 -25.49
N CYS A 91 -21.76 3.07 -25.36
CA CYS A 91 -22.52 2.31 -26.29
C CYS A 91 -23.94 2.86 -26.14
N GLY A 92 -24.53 3.42 -27.20
CA GLY A 92 -25.93 3.88 -27.14
C GLY A 92 -26.88 2.74 -26.72
N ASP A 93 -28.19 2.93 -26.84
CA ASP A 93 -29.25 2.06 -26.30
C ASP A 93 -29.18 0.54 -26.67
N HIS A 94 -28.22 0.12 -27.48
CA HIS A 94 -28.08 -1.25 -28.01
C HIS A 94 -26.71 -1.92 -27.83
N GLY A 95 -25.71 -1.29 -27.22
CA GLY A 95 -24.39 -1.93 -27.09
C GLY A 95 -24.08 -2.40 -25.67
N GLN A 96 -23.58 -3.63 -25.55
CA GLN A 96 -23.12 -4.22 -24.30
C GLN A 96 -21.60 -4.25 -24.30
N CYS A 97 -21.01 -3.69 -23.25
CA CYS A 97 -19.58 -3.84 -23.02
C CYS A 97 -19.32 -5.23 -22.44
N SER A 98 -18.63 -6.09 -23.18
CA SER A 98 -18.27 -7.42 -22.72
C SER A 98 -17.00 -7.32 -21.89
N SER A 99 -17.07 -7.72 -20.62
CA SER A 99 -15.88 -8.02 -19.81
C SER A 99 -15.19 -9.23 -20.43
N GLY A 100 -13.96 -9.04 -20.90
CA GLY A 100 -13.10 -10.09 -21.42
C GLY A 100 -12.07 -10.48 -20.37
#